data_AF-A0A7W0LP42-F1
#
_entry.id   AF-A0A7W0LP42-F1
#
_cell.length_a   1.000
_cell.length_b   1.000
_cell.length_c   1.000
_cell.angle_alpha   90.00
_cell.angle_beta   90.00
_cell.angle_gamma   90.00
#
_symmetry.space_group_name_H-M   'P 1'
#
loop_
_entity.id
_entity.type
_entity.pdbx_description
1 polymer ?
#
loop_
_entity_poly.entity_id
_entity_poly.type
_entity_poly.pdbx_seq_one_letter_code
_entity_poly.pdbx_strand_id
1 'polypeptide(L)'
;VVAHWGGVARGALLVSPADVDDEARTPPDTRSFQPMPMKPLGYPAIVVASTNDEFVTEERARAMAEAWGARFHSAGSSGHINLDSGHGPWPTGESVFAGLRSRAL
;
A
#
# COMPACT_ATOMS: atom_id res chain seq x y z
N VAL A 1 -6.63 7.38 -15.31
CA VAL A 1 -5.25 7.82 -15.66
C VAL A 1 -4.33 6.63 -15.53
N VAL A 2 -3.60 6.24 -16.57
CA VAL A 2 -2.53 5.23 -16.44
C VAL A 2 -1.21 5.98 -16.36
N ALA A 3 -0.56 5.97 -15.20
CA ALA A 3 0.80 6.50 -15.08
C ALA A 3 1.77 5.48 -15.70
N HIS A 4 2.38 5.85 -16.82
CA HIS A 4 3.55 5.14 -17.36
C HIS A 4 4.80 5.93 -16.97
N TRP A 5 5.58 5.39 -16.04
CA TRP A 5 6.93 5.88 -15.74
C TRP A 5 7.92 5.07 -16.59
N GLY A 6 8.70 5.73 -17.44
CA GLY A 6 9.57 5.10 -18.45
C GLY A 6 10.80 4.34 -17.93
N GLY A 7 10.79 3.91 -16.66
CA GLY A 7 11.85 3.15 -16.03
C GLY A 7 11.31 2.03 -15.13
N VAL A 8 12.11 0.99 -14.92
CA VAL A 8 11.77 -0.10 -14.00
C VAL A 8 12.03 0.36 -12.57
N ALA A 9 11.01 0.35 -11.71
CA ALA A 9 11.18 0.65 -10.30
C ALA A 9 12.13 -0.36 -9.64
N ARG A 10 13.03 0.11 -8.76
CA ARG A 10 13.92 -0.77 -7.97
C ARG A 10 13.22 -1.38 -6.76
N GLY A 11 12.09 -0.79 -6.35
CA GLY A 11 11.18 -1.34 -5.37
C GLY A 11 10.04 -0.38 -5.06
N ALA A 12 9.06 -0.85 -4.29
CA ALA A 12 7.91 -0.04 -3.86
C ALA A 12 7.59 -0.25 -2.37
N LEU A 13 7.32 0.84 -1.67
CA LEU A 13 6.68 0.83 -0.35
C LEU A 13 5.27 1.38 -0.53
N LEU A 14 4.27 0.52 -0.38
CA LEU A 14 2.85 0.82 -0.58
C LEU A 14 2.20 0.91 0.80
N VAL A 15 1.77 2.11 1.20
CA VAL A 15 1.29 2.39 2.56
C VAL A 15 -0.21 2.65 2.50
N SER A 16 -0.98 1.91 3.29
CA SER A 16 -2.45 1.98 3.32
C SER A 16 -3.10 2.01 1.93
N PRO A 17 -2.84 1.02 1.06
CA PRO A 17 -3.43 1.00 -0.28
C PRO A 17 -4.95 0.83 -0.19
N ALA A 18 -5.70 1.90 -0.45
CA ALA A 18 -7.17 1.89 -0.45
C ALA A 18 -7.74 0.87 -1.45
N ASP A 19 -8.79 0.14 -1.07
CA ASP A 19 -9.45 -0.82 -1.96
C ASP A 19 -10.44 -0.12 -2.88
N VAL A 20 -9.97 0.29 -4.06
CA VAL A 20 -10.80 0.99 -5.04
C VAL A 20 -11.99 0.15 -5.53
N ASP A 21 -11.98 -1.17 -5.33
CA ASP A 21 -13.11 -2.06 -5.64
C ASP A 21 -14.20 -2.04 -4.55
N ASP A 22 -13.90 -1.56 -3.33
CA ASP A 22 -14.87 -1.45 -2.23
C ASP A 22 -15.52 -0.05 -2.23
N GLU A 23 -16.63 0.06 -2.96
CA GLU A 23 -17.41 1.30 -3.06
C GLU A 23 -18.10 1.73 -1.76
N ALA A 24 -18.22 0.84 -0.78
CA ALA A 24 -18.81 1.18 0.52
C ALA A 24 -17.78 1.87 1.44
N ARG A 25 -16.48 1.62 1.19
CA ARG A 25 -15.37 2.19 1.97
C ARG A 25 -14.70 3.36 1.29
N THR A 26 -14.65 3.39 -0.04
CA THR A 26 -13.90 4.40 -0.78
C THR A 26 -14.78 5.45 -1.47
N PRO A 27 -14.31 6.70 -1.61
CA PRO A 27 -15.08 7.76 -2.26
C PRO A 27 -15.38 7.46 -3.74
N PRO A 28 -16.49 7.96 -4.31
CA PRO A 28 -16.84 7.78 -5.73
C PRO A 28 -15.73 8.12 -6.73
N ASP A 29 -14.86 9.06 -6.39
CA ASP A 29 -13.78 9.53 -7.27
C ASP A 29 -12.71 8.45 -7.53
N THR A 30 -12.61 7.44 -6.66
CA THR A 30 -11.67 6.31 -6.82
C THR A 30 -12.10 5.32 -7.90
N ARG A 31 -13.38 5.33 -8.31
CA ARG A 31 -13.96 4.36 -9.26
C ARG A 31 -13.25 4.34 -10.61
N SER A 32 -12.68 5.46 -11.02
CA SER A 32 -11.91 5.56 -12.28
C SER A 32 -10.59 4.77 -12.27
N PHE A 33 -10.18 4.24 -11.10
CA PHE A 33 -9.02 3.37 -10.92
C PHE A 33 -9.39 1.88 -10.83
N GLN A 34 -10.68 1.53 -10.86
CA GLN A 34 -11.12 0.14 -10.91
C GLN A 34 -10.80 -0.52 -12.27
N PRO A 35 -10.60 -1.85 -12.30
CA PRO A 35 -10.47 -2.71 -11.13
C PRO A 35 -9.11 -2.57 -10.45
N MET A 36 -9.03 -2.91 -9.15
CA MET A 36 -7.75 -2.99 -8.45
C MET A 36 -6.81 -3.95 -9.20
N PRO A 37 -5.58 -3.53 -9.57
CA PRO A 37 -4.65 -4.43 -10.24
C PRO A 37 -4.25 -5.58 -9.30
N MET A 38 -4.66 -6.82 -9.59
CA MET A 38 -4.32 -7.99 -8.77
C MET A 38 -3.32 -8.90 -9.48
N LYS A 39 -2.12 -8.35 -9.78
CA LYS A 39 -1.04 -9.06 -10.48
C LYS A 39 0.34 -8.66 -9.94
N PRO A 40 1.37 -9.52 -10.06
CA PRO A 40 2.70 -9.22 -9.53
C PRO A 40 3.30 -7.93 -10.09
N LEU A 41 4.00 -7.16 -9.24
CA LEU A 41 4.61 -5.88 -9.62
C LEU A 41 5.93 -6.05 -10.40
N GLY A 42 6.60 -7.20 -10.23
CA GLY A 42 7.86 -7.52 -10.92
C GLY A 42 9.11 -6.91 -10.28
N TYR A 43 9.00 -6.29 -9.11
CA TYR A 43 10.12 -5.76 -8.32
C TYR A 43 9.82 -5.89 -6.80
N PRO A 44 10.85 -5.83 -5.94
CA PRO A 44 10.66 -5.93 -4.50
C PRO A 44 9.65 -4.90 -3.97
N ALA A 45 8.67 -5.35 -3.19
CA ALA A 45 7.68 -4.46 -2.61
C ALA A 45 7.33 -4.83 -1.17
N ILE A 46 6.88 -3.83 -0.41
CA ILE A 46 6.27 -3.99 0.91
C ILE A 46 4.94 -3.26 0.91
N VAL A 47 3.88 -3.93 1.37
CA VAL A 47 2.60 -3.32 1.74
C VAL A 47 2.58 -3.12 3.24
N VAL A 48 2.37 -1.87 3.67
CA VAL A 48 2.11 -1.52 5.05
C VAL A 48 0.62 -1.22 5.19
N ALA A 49 -0.07 -1.87 6.11
CA ALA A 49 -1.49 -1.61 6.34
C ALA A 49 -1.84 -1.67 7.82
N SER A 50 -2.86 -0.92 8.20
CA SER A 50 -3.40 -0.89 9.55
C SER A 50 -4.58 -1.86 9.71
N THR A 51 -4.81 -2.31 10.94
CA THR A 51 -5.95 -3.14 11.34
C THR A 51 -7.26 -2.36 11.46
N ASN A 52 -7.21 -1.02 11.49
CA ASN A 52 -8.38 -0.14 11.63
C ASN A 52 -8.41 0.98 10.58
N ASP A 53 -7.90 0.70 9.37
CA ASP A 53 -8.02 1.60 8.22
C ASP A 53 -9.47 1.62 7.71
N GLU A 54 -9.99 2.81 7.40
CA GLU A 54 -11.36 3.00 6.94
C GLU A 54 -11.55 2.65 5.46
N PHE A 55 -10.48 2.78 4.66
CA PHE A 55 -10.52 2.62 3.19
C PHE A 55 -10.12 1.22 2.70
N VAL A 56 -9.57 0.38 3.58
CA VAL A 56 -9.15 -0.99 3.24
C VAL A 56 -9.12 -1.85 4.50
N THR A 57 -9.58 -3.10 4.44
CA THR A 57 -9.42 -4.04 5.56
C THR A 57 -8.02 -4.65 5.56
N GLU A 58 -7.53 -5.11 6.72
CA GLU A 58 -6.23 -5.78 6.78
C GLU A 58 -6.20 -7.03 5.89
N GLU A 59 -7.30 -7.81 5.87
CA GLU A 59 -7.41 -9.01 5.03
C GLU A 59 -7.30 -8.67 3.55
N ARG A 60 -7.92 -7.58 3.12
CA ARG A 60 -7.87 -7.15 1.73
C ARG A 60 -6.48 -6.63 1.37
N ALA A 61 -5.85 -5.85 2.23
CA ALA A 61 -4.47 -5.41 2.04
C ALA A 61 -3.47 -6.59 1.99
N ARG A 62 -3.70 -7.66 2.77
CA ARG A 62 -2.94 -8.91 2.67
C ARG A 62 -3.13 -9.60 1.32
N ALA A 63 -4.37 -9.68 0.82
CA ALA A 63 -4.65 -10.23 -0.49
C ALA A 63 -3.98 -9.42 -1.62
N MET A 64 -3.97 -8.10 -1.51
CA MET A 64 -3.22 -7.23 -2.44
C MET A 64 -1.71 -7.50 -2.36
N ALA A 65 -1.15 -7.60 -1.14
CA ALA A 65 0.27 -7.89 -0.95
C ALA A 65 0.66 -9.23 -1.59
N GLU A 66 -0.14 -10.27 -1.39
CA GLU A 66 0.04 -11.57 -2.02
C GLU A 66 0.00 -11.48 -3.55
N ALA A 67 -1.04 -10.86 -4.11
CA ALA A 67 -1.19 -10.70 -5.56
C ALA A 67 -0.04 -9.89 -6.18
N TRP A 68 0.49 -8.90 -5.47
CA TRP A 68 1.60 -8.07 -5.90
C TRP A 68 2.98 -8.71 -5.73
N GLY A 69 3.05 -9.86 -5.05
CA GLY A 69 4.33 -10.47 -4.65
C GLY A 69 5.09 -9.62 -3.63
N ALA A 70 4.37 -8.80 -2.86
CA ALA A 70 4.90 -7.92 -1.85
C ALA A 70 4.93 -8.60 -0.48
N ARG A 71 5.86 -8.17 0.38
CA ARG A 71 5.77 -8.52 1.80
C ARG A 71 4.68 -7.70 2.46
N PHE A 72 3.95 -8.31 3.39
CA PHE A 72 3.01 -7.59 4.24
C PHE A 72 3.68 -7.16 5.55
N HIS A 73 3.42 -5.93 5.98
CA HIS A 73 3.82 -5.37 7.28
C HIS A 73 2.60 -4.77 7.96
N SER A 74 2.19 -5.34 9.10
CA SER A 74 1.09 -4.78 9.88
C SER A 74 1.58 -3.57 10.67
N ALA A 75 0.88 -2.45 10.56
CA ALA A 75 1.09 -1.25 11.37
C ALA A 75 0.27 -1.26 12.67
N GLY A 76 -0.43 -2.36 12.99
CA GLY A 76 -1.39 -2.40 14.09
C GLY A 76 -2.52 -1.39 13.89
N SER A 77 -3.04 -0.84 14.99
CA SER A 77 -4.10 0.18 14.97
C SER A 77 -3.52 1.58 14.73
N SER A 78 -3.52 2.03 13.47
CA SER A 78 -2.81 3.21 12.95
C SER A 78 -3.65 4.01 11.93
N GLY A 79 -4.93 3.66 11.72
CA GLY A 79 -5.81 4.31 10.74
C GLY A 79 -5.25 4.24 9.32
N HIS A 80 -5.53 5.27 8.51
CA HIS A 80 -5.05 5.34 7.12
C HIS A 80 -3.59 5.83 6.95
N ILE A 81 -2.80 5.82 8.03
CA ILE A 81 -1.37 6.21 8.06
C ILE A 81 -1.12 7.55 7.31
N ASN A 82 -1.95 8.55 7.61
CA ASN A 82 -1.87 9.89 7.04
C ASN A 82 -1.72 10.93 8.17
N LEU A 83 -1.77 12.22 7.81
CA LEU A 83 -1.68 13.30 8.81
C LEU A 83 -2.82 13.25 9.83
N ASP A 84 -4.04 12.94 9.39
CA ASP A 84 -5.22 12.89 10.26
C ASP A 84 -5.16 11.74 11.26
N SER A 85 -4.51 10.62 10.90
CA SER A 85 -4.23 9.51 11.82
C SER A 85 -2.93 9.67 12.62
N GLY A 86 -2.29 10.85 12.57
CA GLY A 86 -1.12 11.20 13.39
C GLY A 86 0.24 10.88 12.77
N HIS A 87 0.30 10.52 11.48
CA HIS A 87 1.50 10.07 10.78
C HIS A 87 2.11 11.20 9.93
N GLY A 88 2.60 12.25 10.60
CA GLY A 88 3.46 13.28 9.99
C GLY A 88 4.89 12.76 9.82
N PRO A 89 5.82 13.09 10.73
CA PRO A 89 7.04 12.30 10.86
C PRO A 89 6.69 10.85 11.19
N TRP A 90 7.21 9.90 10.41
CA TRP A 90 6.91 8.48 10.57
C TRP A 90 8.20 7.63 10.66
N PRO A 91 8.90 7.64 11.81
CA PRO A 91 10.18 6.93 11.96
C PRO A 91 10.10 5.42 11.74
N THR A 92 8.95 4.81 12.04
CA THR A 92 8.72 3.38 11.76
C THR A 92 8.60 3.14 10.25
N GLY A 93 7.96 4.03 9.50
CA GLY A 93 7.94 4.00 8.04
C GLY A 93 9.33 4.07 7.41
N GLU A 94 10.17 4.97 7.91
CA GLU A 94 11.59 5.08 7.49
C GLU A 94 12.37 3.78 7.76
N SER A 95 12.09 3.13 8.89
CA SER A 95 12.72 1.85 9.23
C SER A 95 12.29 0.73 8.28
N VAL A 96 11.00 0.68 7.91
CA VAL A 96 10.49 -0.27 6.90
C VAL A 96 11.11 0.02 5.53
N PHE A 97 11.21 1.29 5.13
CA PHE A 97 11.84 1.70 3.88
C PHE A 97 13.32 1.33 3.81
N ALA A 98 14.07 1.53 4.90
CA ALA A 98 15.46 1.10 4.99
C ALA A 98 15.61 -0.41 4.77
N GLY A 99 14.69 -1.22 5.31
CA GLY A 99 14.63 -2.66 5.09
C GLY A 99 14.29 -3.08 3.66
N LEU A 100 13.51 -2.29 2.93
CA LEU A 100 13.29 -2.48 1.49
C LEU A 100 14.57 -2.18 0.70
N ARG A 101 15.25 -1.07 1.03
CA ARG A 101 16.43 -0.58 0.30
C ARG A 101 17.63 -1.51 0.38
N SER A 102 17.84 -2.18 1.52
CA SER A 102 18.95 -3.14 1.68
C SER A 102 18.82 -4.41 0.83
N ARG A 103 17.67 -4.64 0.18
CA ARG A 103 17.40 -5.84 -0.64
C ARG A 103 17.26 -5.55 -2.14
N ALA A 104 17.16 -4.27 -2.51
CA ALA A 104 17.04 -3.81 -3.90
C ALA A 104 18.41 -3.49 -4.55
N LEU A 105 19.47 -3.55 -3.75
CA LEU A 105 20.88 -3.52 -4.14
C LEU A 105 21.46 -4.92 -4.02
#